data_AF-A0A2D6ELX2-F1
#
_entry.id   AF-A0A2D6ELX2-F1
#
_cell.length_a   1.000
_cell.length_b   1.000
_cell.length_c   1.000
_cell.angle_alpha   90.00
_cell.angle_beta   90.00
_cell.angle_gamma   90.00
#
_symmetry.space_group_name_H-M   'P 1'
#
loop_
_entity.id
_entity.type
_entity.pdbx_description
1 polymer ?
#
loop_
_entity_poly.entity_id
_entity_poly.type
_entity_poly.pdbx_seq_one_letter_code
_entity_poly.pdbx_strand_id
1 'polypeptide(L)'
;MLKGLQNQRGAFSPFMYGMLMGVAVFSAAMNHWAKREIVNIEEQNIQQERQKAEQIKQALENAMLTENVATTGFSNDINLERAQQFLSGSTGKTKSGEQAFLSSAVKSGAFNTTNKRVLITTSDDESIQKEIGTLGSDAMADYNTAKDSVVMFDSEDVRKKQIAESKKLLERETSVIYRSYMTYGYKFPSNEEYKTQVNAATGLKDVWGQPFKYDRKSDKVVVLSFTAPWGYTYKKRLDMR
;
A
#
# COMPACT_ATOMS: atom_id res chain seq x y z
N MET A 1 87.84 32.37 4.51
CA MET A 1 87.09 33.49 5.11
C MET A 1 85.83 33.72 4.32
N LEU A 2 84.69 33.68 5.00
CA LEU A 2 83.36 33.97 4.49
C LEU A 2 83.21 35.43 4.01
N LYS A 3 82.42 35.62 2.95
CA LYS A 3 81.25 36.53 2.86
C LYS A 3 80.79 36.49 1.40
N GLY A 4 79.72 35.80 1.02
CA GLY A 4 78.39 35.90 1.62
C GLY A 4 77.55 36.81 0.71
N LEU A 5 77.15 36.29 -0.45
CA LEU A 5 76.15 36.85 -1.33
C LEU A 5 74.79 36.85 -0.60
N GLN A 6 74.55 37.89 0.20
CA GLN A 6 73.24 38.21 0.72
C GLN A 6 72.78 39.52 0.09
N ASN A 7 71.88 39.39 -0.89
CA ASN A 7 70.64 40.16 -1.00
C ASN A 7 70.06 40.04 -2.43
N GLN A 8 69.42 38.91 -2.70
CA GLN A 8 68.24 38.90 -3.56
C GLN A 8 67.10 38.33 -2.72
N ARG A 9 66.39 39.23 -2.03
CA ARG A 9 65.05 38.94 -1.54
C ARG A 9 64.21 38.69 -2.78
N GLY A 10 64.03 37.42 -3.13
CA GLY A 10 63.12 36.99 -4.19
C GLY A 10 61.73 37.50 -3.85
N ALA A 11 61.25 38.47 -4.65
CA ALA A 11 59.88 38.94 -4.60
C ALA A 11 58.96 37.81 -5.05
N PHE A 12 58.47 37.01 -4.11
CA PHE A 12 57.30 36.17 -4.35
C PHE A 12 56.13 37.14 -4.59
N SER A 13 55.76 37.28 -5.86
CA SER A 13 54.81 38.28 -6.30
C SER A 13 53.43 38.04 -5.65
N PRO A 14 52.75 39.08 -5.11
CA PRO A 14 51.37 38.98 -4.61
C PRO A 14 50.40 38.44 -5.67
N PHE A 15 50.75 38.56 -6.95
CA PHE A 15 50.01 38.03 -8.08
C PHE A 15 50.00 36.49 -8.09
N MET A 16 51.12 35.82 -7.77
CA MET A 16 51.14 34.34 -7.69
C MET A 16 50.35 33.81 -6.49
N TYR A 17 50.38 34.50 -5.35
CA TYR A 17 49.51 34.16 -4.21
C TYR A 17 48.03 34.39 -4.53
N GLY A 18 47.68 35.50 -5.20
CA GLY A 18 46.31 35.78 -5.64
C GLY A 18 45.80 34.77 -6.67
N MET A 19 46.65 34.31 -7.58
CA MET A 19 46.29 33.31 -8.59
C MET A 19 46.16 31.90 -7.98
N LEU A 20 47.06 31.50 -7.06
CA LEU A 20 46.95 30.23 -6.33
C LEU A 20 45.74 30.19 -5.39
N MET A 21 45.49 31.29 -4.67
CA MET A 21 44.28 31.42 -3.82
C MET A 21 43.02 31.46 -4.68
N GLY A 22 43.03 32.13 -5.83
CA GLY A 22 41.93 32.12 -6.79
C GLY A 22 41.62 30.71 -7.30
N VAL A 23 42.61 29.97 -7.79
CA VAL A 23 42.44 28.59 -8.27
C VAL A 23 41.99 27.65 -7.15
N ALA A 24 42.49 27.81 -5.92
CA ALA A 24 42.06 27.02 -4.78
C ALA A 24 40.60 27.31 -4.37
N VAL A 25 40.18 28.58 -4.39
CA VAL A 25 38.79 28.98 -4.11
C VAL A 25 37.85 28.52 -5.21
N PHE A 26 38.22 28.64 -6.49
CA PHE A 26 37.43 28.10 -7.60
C PHE A 26 37.35 26.57 -7.56
N SER A 27 38.45 25.87 -7.25
CA SER A 27 38.45 24.41 -7.10
C SER A 27 37.59 23.94 -5.91
N ALA A 28 37.68 24.62 -4.76
CA ALA A 28 36.85 24.33 -3.60
C ALA A 28 35.37 24.66 -3.85
N ALA A 29 35.07 25.78 -4.54
CA ALA A 29 33.73 26.17 -4.91
C ALA A 29 33.12 25.22 -5.94
N MET A 30 33.89 24.79 -6.95
CA MET A 30 33.45 23.77 -7.92
C MET A 30 33.25 22.41 -7.27
N ASN A 31 34.11 21.99 -6.34
CA ASN A 31 33.90 20.78 -5.57
C ASN A 31 32.66 20.88 -4.67
N HIS A 32 32.42 22.04 -4.05
CA HIS A 32 31.23 22.25 -3.23
C HIS A 32 29.95 22.29 -4.08
N TRP A 33 30.02 22.85 -5.28
CA TRP A 33 28.92 22.89 -6.23
C TRP A 33 28.64 21.49 -6.82
N ALA A 34 29.68 20.76 -7.24
CA ALA A 34 29.56 19.37 -7.70
C ALA A 34 29.01 18.45 -6.60
N LYS A 35 29.44 18.60 -5.34
CA LYS A 35 28.86 17.86 -4.21
C LYS A 35 27.39 18.18 -4.01
N ARG A 36 26.98 19.45 -4.11
CA ARG A 36 25.56 19.83 -4.03
C ARG A 36 24.76 19.27 -5.20
N GLU A 37 25.31 19.30 -6.41
CA GLU A 37 24.63 18.79 -7.60
C GLU A 37 24.44 17.28 -7.54
N ILE A 38 25.45 16.53 -7.08
CA ILE A 38 25.34 15.08 -6.86
C ILE A 38 24.24 14.77 -5.84
N VAL A 39 24.21 15.48 -4.70
CA VAL A 39 23.16 15.31 -3.68
C VAL A 39 21.77 15.62 -4.25
N ASN A 40 21.63 16.70 -5.03
CA ASN A 40 20.35 17.06 -5.65
C ASN A 40 19.87 15.98 -6.64
N ILE A 41 20.77 15.43 -7.46
CA ILE A 41 20.45 14.36 -8.41
C ILE A 41 20.04 13.09 -7.66
N GLU A 42 20.75 12.75 -6.59
CA GLU A 42 20.45 11.58 -5.75
C GLU A 42 19.08 11.73 -5.07
N GLU A 43 18.76 12.89 -4.50
CA GLU A 43 17.45 13.19 -3.93
C GLU A 43 16.33 13.08 -4.98
N GLN A 44 16.56 13.57 -6.20
CA GLN A 44 15.59 13.45 -7.30
C GLN A 44 15.37 11.99 -7.71
N ASN A 45 16.42 11.18 -7.77
CA ASN A 45 16.31 9.76 -8.09
C ASN A 45 15.53 9.00 -7.01
N ILE A 46 15.84 9.23 -5.73
CA ILE A 46 15.12 8.63 -4.60
C ILE A 46 13.63 8.98 -4.67
N GLN A 47 13.30 10.24 -4.97
CA GLN A 47 11.90 10.66 -5.12
C GLN A 47 11.20 9.98 -6.29
N GLN A 48 11.86 9.83 -7.44
CA GLN A 48 11.29 9.14 -8.60
C GLN A 48 11.07 7.65 -8.33
N GLU A 49 12.03 6.97 -7.72
CA GLU A 49 11.90 5.57 -7.31
C GLU A 49 10.75 5.39 -6.32
N ARG A 50 10.66 6.28 -5.32
CA ARG A 50 9.57 6.25 -4.36
C ARG A 50 8.20 6.46 -5.01
N GLN A 51 8.09 7.36 -5.99
CA GLN A 51 6.84 7.55 -6.73
C GLN A 51 6.42 6.29 -7.49
N LYS A 52 7.38 5.56 -8.09
CA LYS A 52 7.11 4.28 -8.74
C LYS A 52 6.70 3.21 -7.73
N ALA A 53 7.41 3.09 -6.61
CA ALA A 53 7.04 2.19 -5.53
C ALA A 53 5.63 2.47 -4.99
N GLU A 54 5.23 3.74 -4.89
CA GLU A 54 3.87 4.13 -4.49
C GLU A 54 2.82 3.74 -5.55
N GLN A 55 3.14 3.81 -6.84
CA GLN A 55 2.24 3.32 -7.90
C GLN A 55 2.02 1.80 -7.78
N ILE A 56 3.08 1.04 -7.49
CA ILE A 56 2.99 -0.40 -7.24
C ILE A 56 2.14 -0.69 -6.00
N LYS A 57 2.34 0.06 -4.91
CA LYS A 57 1.48 -0.03 -3.72
C LYS A 57 0.01 0.22 -4.06
N GLN A 58 -0.29 1.28 -4.79
CA GLN A 58 -1.67 1.60 -5.21
C GLN A 58 -2.27 0.50 -6.09
N ALA A 59 -1.47 -0.08 -6.99
CA ALA A 59 -1.89 -1.21 -7.80
C ALA A 59 -2.20 -2.45 -6.95
N LEU A 60 -1.39 -2.75 -5.91
CA LEU A 60 -1.67 -3.81 -4.96
C LEU A 60 -2.93 -3.53 -4.12
N GLU A 61 -3.13 -2.30 -3.67
CA GLU A 61 -4.35 -1.87 -2.97
C GLU A 61 -5.58 -2.09 -3.84
N ASN A 62 -5.54 -1.64 -5.09
CA ASN A 62 -6.62 -1.83 -6.06
C ASN A 62 -6.86 -3.32 -6.34
N ALA A 63 -5.81 -4.10 -6.57
CA ALA A 63 -5.90 -5.54 -6.81
C ALA A 63 -6.54 -6.31 -5.66
N MET A 64 -6.34 -5.83 -4.42
CA MET A 64 -7.02 -6.38 -3.26
C MET A 64 -8.47 -5.88 -3.15
N LEU A 65 -8.73 -4.59 -3.38
CA LEU A 65 -10.07 -4.00 -3.30
C LEU A 65 -11.04 -4.57 -4.33
N THR A 66 -10.56 -4.96 -5.51
CA THR A 66 -11.37 -5.55 -6.57
C THR A 66 -11.51 -7.07 -6.48
N GLU A 67 -10.97 -7.71 -5.42
CA GLU A 67 -11.13 -9.15 -5.22
C GLU A 67 -12.60 -9.54 -5.15
N ASN A 68 -12.98 -10.47 -6.02
CA ASN A 68 -14.29 -11.05 -6.05
C ASN A 68 -14.16 -12.57 -6.23
N VAL A 69 -14.66 -13.32 -5.25
CA VAL A 69 -14.51 -14.79 -5.17
C VAL A 69 -15.09 -15.48 -6.40
N ALA A 70 -16.15 -14.91 -7.01
CA ALA A 70 -16.82 -15.53 -8.15
C ALA A 70 -16.17 -15.22 -9.51
N THR A 71 -15.34 -14.17 -9.62
CA THR A 71 -14.85 -13.68 -10.93
C THR A 71 -13.33 -13.64 -11.01
N THR A 72 -12.67 -12.96 -10.08
CA THR A 72 -11.20 -12.81 -10.07
C THR A 72 -10.53 -13.81 -9.13
N GLY A 73 -11.30 -14.50 -8.29
CA GLY A 73 -10.80 -15.33 -7.21
C GLY A 73 -10.31 -14.52 -6.01
N PHE A 74 -9.87 -15.25 -4.98
CA PHE A 74 -9.26 -14.73 -3.76
C PHE A 74 -7.85 -15.27 -3.62
N SER A 75 -6.88 -14.43 -3.26
CA SER A 75 -5.51 -14.86 -3.00
C SER A 75 -4.91 -14.12 -1.79
N ASN A 76 -4.23 -14.88 -0.94
CA ASN A 76 -3.42 -14.34 0.16
C ASN A 76 -2.01 -13.94 -0.30
N ASP A 77 -1.64 -14.29 -1.54
CA ASP A 77 -0.34 -13.97 -2.08
C ASP A 77 -0.33 -12.55 -2.62
N ILE A 78 0.76 -11.85 -2.27
CA ILE A 78 1.02 -10.47 -2.65
C ILE A 78 2.35 -10.48 -3.40
N ASN A 79 2.26 -10.44 -4.73
CA ASN A 79 3.40 -10.51 -5.63
C ASN A 79 3.28 -9.44 -6.72
N LEU A 80 4.35 -9.27 -7.49
CA LEU A 80 4.43 -8.23 -8.50
C LEU A 80 3.52 -8.54 -9.69
N GLU A 81 3.34 -9.81 -10.05
CA GLU A 81 2.46 -10.25 -11.14
C GLU A 81 1.02 -9.79 -10.90
N ARG A 82 0.58 -9.84 -9.64
CA ARG A 82 -0.73 -9.35 -9.24
C ARG A 82 -0.83 -7.83 -9.36
N ALA A 83 0.20 -7.08 -8.97
CA ALA A 83 0.24 -5.62 -9.14
C ALA A 83 0.20 -5.23 -10.62
N GLN A 84 0.91 -5.97 -11.48
CA GLN A 84 1.06 -5.69 -12.91
C GLN A 84 -0.28 -5.67 -13.67
N GLN A 85 -1.27 -6.46 -13.25
CA GLN A 85 -2.61 -6.44 -13.83
C GLN A 85 -3.31 -5.08 -13.66
N PHE A 86 -2.93 -4.31 -12.64
CA PHE A 86 -3.56 -3.04 -12.28
C PHE A 86 -2.66 -1.83 -12.58
N LEU A 87 -1.37 -2.04 -12.84
CA LEU A 87 -0.44 -1.00 -13.28
C LEU A 87 -0.73 -0.50 -14.71
N SER A 88 -1.29 -1.34 -15.58
CA SER A 88 -1.61 -0.98 -16.97
C SER A 88 -2.89 -0.17 -17.16
N GLY A 89 -3.67 0.05 -16.08
CA GLY A 89 -5.00 0.66 -16.16
C GLY A 89 -5.08 2.16 -15.83
N SER A 90 -4.15 2.73 -15.05
CA SER A 90 -4.33 4.09 -14.52
C SER A 90 -3.46 5.17 -15.13
N THR A 91 -2.30 4.85 -15.73
CA THR A 91 -1.46 5.84 -16.42
C THR A 91 -0.46 5.09 -17.30
N GLY A 92 -0.44 5.37 -18.60
CA GLY A 92 0.47 4.74 -19.58
C GLY A 92 1.95 5.07 -19.40
N LYS A 93 2.54 4.77 -18.23
CA LYS A 93 3.96 5.04 -17.93
C LYS A 93 4.73 3.86 -17.31
N THR A 94 4.09 2.86 -16.74
CA THR A 94 4.81 1.67 -16.24
C THR A 94 4.86 0.62 -17.34
N LYS A 95 6.00 0.54 -18.03
CA LYS A 95 6.26 -0.48 -19.05
C LYS A 95 6.27 -1.86 -18.38
N SER A 96 5.68 -2.86 -19.04
CA SER A 96 5.89 -4.26 -18.66
C SER A 96 7.39 -4.55 -18.59
N GLY A 97 7.89 -4.90 -17.41
CA GLY A 97 9.32 -5.19 -17.19
C GLY A 97 10.02 -4.34 -16.12
N GLU A 98 9.33 -3.45 -15.41
CA GLU A 98 9.93 -2.78 -14.24
C GLU A 98 10.23 -3.79 -13.13
N GLN A 99 11.51 -3.92 -12.80
CA GLN A 99 11.99 -4.76 -11.71
C GLN A 99 11.75 -4.03 -10.39
N ALA A 100 10.77 -4.48 -9.63
CA ALA A 100 10.56 -4.02 -8.26
C ALA A 100 10.88 -5.16 -7.31
N PHE A 101 11.59 -4.85 -6.25
CA PHE A 101 11.88 -5.79 -5.19
C PHE A 101 10.79 -5.68 -4.12
N LEU A 102 10.15 -6.81 -3.82
CA LEU A 102 9.09 -6.93 -2.82
C LEU A 102 9.60 -7.83 -1.70
N SER A 103 9.72 -7.28 -0.50
CA SER A 103 9.93 -8.06 0.72
C SER A 103 8.62 -8.18 1.47
N SER A 104 8.18 -9.40 1.80
CA SER A 104 6.91 -9.63 2.49
C SER A 104 7.11 -10.39 3.80
N ALA A 105 6.41 -9.95 4.84
CA ALA A 105 6.35 -10.64 6.12
C ALA A 105 4.89 -10.92 6.51
N VAL A 106 4.65 -12.09 7.08
CA VAL A 106 3.34 -12.44 7.65
C VAL A 106 3.14 -11.66 8.94
N LYS A 107 1.97 -11.04 9.05
CA LYS A 107 1.51 -10.31 10.23
C LYS A 107 0.25 -10.99 10.75
N SER A 108 0.22 -11.29 12.05
CA SER A 108 -1.02 -11.69 12.70
C SER A 108 -1.99 -10.51 12.67
N GLY A 109 -3.15 -10.70 12.07
CA GLY A 109 -4.13 -9.65 11.84
C GLY A 109 -5.31 -9.68 12.80
N ALA A 110 -5.99 -8.54 12.92
CA ALA A 110 -7.37 -8.54 13.39
C ALA A 110 -8.25 -9.42 12.48
N PHE A 111 -9.35 -9.95 13.01
CA PHE A 111 -10.34 -10.72 12.24
C PHE A 111 -9.85 -12.07 11.69
N ASN A 112 -8.94 -12.77 12.38
CA ASN A 112 -8.39 -14.06 11.95
C ASN A 112 -7.78 -14.02 10.54
N THR A 113 -7.29 -12.86 10.10
CA THR A 113 -6.65 -12.72 8.79
C THR A 113 -5.17 -13.06 8.92
N THR A 114 -4.63 -13.78 7.94
CA THR A 114 -3.18 -13.80 7.70
C THR A 114 -2.85 -12.56 6.89
N ASN A 115 -2.52 -11.45 7.55
CA ASN A 115 -2.11 -10.23 6.87
C ASN A 115 -0.67 -10.34 6.37
N LYS A 116 -0.37 -9.54 5.36
CA LYS A 116 0.97 -9.37 4.83
C LYS A 116 1.33 -7.90 4.93
N ARG A 117 2.52 -7.65 5.46
CA ARG A 117 3.20 -6.37 5.31
C ARG A 117 4.24 -6.53 4.22
N VAL A 118 4.28 -5.58 3.31
CA VAL A 118 5.17 -5.63 2.14
C VAL A 118 5.93 -4.31 2.06
N LEU A 119 7.26 -4.41 2.02
CA LEU A 119 8.13 -3.31 1.65
C LEU A 119 8.44 -3.41 0.15
N ILE A 120 8.30 -2.30 -0.55
CA ILE A 120 8.41 -2.20 -2.00
C ILE A 120 9.52 -1.19 -2.29
N THR A 121 10.52 -1.60 -3.09
CA THR A 121 11.51 -0.68 -3.64
C THR A 121 11.66 -0.92 -5.14
N THR A 122 11.95 0.15 -5.88
CA THR A 122 12.36 0.08 -7.29
C THR A 122 13.83 0.49 -7.46
N SER A 123 14.58 0.57 -6.36
CA SER A 123 15.99 0.88 -6.37
C SER A 123 16.80 -0.34 -6.78
N ASP A 124 17.83 -0.11 -7.60
CA ASP A 124 18.81 -1.12 -7.99
C ASP A 124 19.90 -1.33 -6.90
N ASP A 125 19.84 -0.60 -5.78
CA ASP A 125 20.78 -0.74 -4.68
C ASP A 125 20.57 -2.06 -3.92
N GLU A 126 21.51 -3.00 -4.11
CA GLU A 126 21.51 -4.31 -3.44
C GLU A 126 21.53 -4.20 -1.91
N SER A 127 22.10 -3.13 -1.35
CA SER A 127 22.14 -2.94 0.11
C SER A 127 20.76 -2.69 0.68
N ILE A 128 19.94 -1.85 0.02
CA ILE A 128 18.54 -1.59 0.37
C ILE A 128 17.73 -2.87 0.21
N GLN A 129 17.88 -3.57 -0.93
CA GLN A 129 17.14 -4.81 -1.17
C GLN A 129 17.46 -5.89 -0.12
N LYS A 130 18.74 -6.02 0.25
CA LYS A 130 19.17 -6.96 1.29
C LYS A 130 18.69 -6.56 2.68
N GLU A 131 18.73 -5.26 3.00
CA GLU A 131 18.21 -4.73 4.26
C GLU A 131 16.74 -5.12 4.41
N ILE A 132 15.88 -4.67 3.49
CA ILE A 132 14.44 -4.92 3.59
C ILE A 132 14.07 -6.39 3.38
N GLY A 133 14.85 -7.14 2.60
CA GLY A 133 14.66 -8.56 2.31
C GLY A 133 14.81 -9.49 3.52
N THR A 134 15.44 -9.02 4.60
CA THR A 134 15.66 -9.81 5.82
C THR A 134 14.75 -9.43 6.99
N LEU A 135 13.95 -8.36 6.84
CA LEU A 135 13.13 -7.84 7.93
C LEU A 135 11.93 -8.75 8.24
N GLY A 136 11.68 -8.96 9.54
CA GLY A 136 10.41 -9.51 10.02
C GLY A 136 9.30 -8.46 10.08
N SER A 137 8.06 -8.88 10.36
CA SER A 137 6.89 -8.00 10.31
C SER A 137 6.95 -6.80 11.26
N ASP A 138 7.50 -7.00 12.47
CA ASP A 138 7.65 -5.94 13.47
C ASP A 138 8.72 -4.92 13.03
N ALA A 139 9.88 -5.40 12.57
CA ALA A 139 10.93 -4.52 12.06
C ALA A 139 10.49 -3.73 10.80
N MET A 140 9.65 -4.32 9.96
CA MET A 140 9.02 -3.60 8.85
C MET A 140 8.05 -2.50 9.33
N ALA A 141 7.45 -2.63 10.52
CA ALA A 141 6.56 -1.60 11.08
C ALA A 141 7.31 -0.31 11.39
N ASP A 142 8.52 -0.46 11.92
CA ASP A 142 9.38 0.62 12.38
C ASP A 142 10.31 1.13 11.26
N TYR A 143 10.23 0.52 10.06
CA TYR A 143 11.07 0.91 8.93
C TYR A 143 10.72 2.32 8.45
N ASN A 144 11.74 3.19 8.41
CA ASN A 144 11.55 4.60 8.08
C ASN A 144 11.44 4.84 6.56
N THR A 145 10.26 4.54 6.01
CA THR A 145 9.92 4.79 4.59
C THR A 145 9.99 6.26 4.16
N ALA A 146 10.17 7.21 5.08
CA ALA A 146 10.18 8.63 4.75
C ALA A 146 11.48 9.10 4.12
N LYS A 147 12.61 8.43 4.37
CA LYS A 147 13.94 8.85 3.92
C LYS A 147 14.48 8.05 2.73
N ASP A 148 13.92 6.86 2.49
CA ASP A 148 14.43 5.94 1.48
C ASP A 148 13.45 5.79 0.30
N SER A 149 13.89 5.17 -0.79
CA SER A 149 13.05 4.85 -1.97
C SER A 149 12.11 3.65 -1.73
N VAL A 150 11.80 3.37 -0.46
CA VAL A 150 11.01 2.23 0.00
C VAL A 150 9.64 2.68 0.45
N VAL A 151 8.61 1.96 0.02
CA VAL A 151 7.23 2.20 0.40
C VAL A 151 6.67 0.96 1.10
N MET A 152 5.88 1.18 2.16
CA MET A 152 5.20 0.10 2.87
C MET A 152 3.74 -0.03 2.44
N PHE A 153 3.35 -1.27 2.19
CA PHE A 153 1.98 -1.70 1.98
C PHE A 153 1.56 -2.65 3.11
N ASP A 154 0.43 -2.39 3.77
CA ASP A 154 -0.15 -3.26 4.79
C ASP A 154 -1.52 -3.76 4.33
N SER A 155 -1.65 -5.07 4.11
CA SER A 155 -2.88 -5.67 3.64
C SER A 155 -4.04 -5.51 4.65
N GLU A 156 -3.72 -5.34 5.94
CA GLU A 156 -4.71 -5.20 7.00
C GLU A 156 -5.65 -4.01 6.78
N ASP A 157 -5.10 -2.88 6.31
CA ASP A 157 -5.88 -1.67 6.11
C ASP A 157 -6.89 -1.84 4.97
N VAL A 158 -6.51 -2.58 3.93
CA VAL A 158 -7.43 -2.96 2.85
C VAL A 158 -8.50 -3.93 3.36
N ARG A 159 -8.12 -4.94 4.15
CA ARG A 159 -9.09 -5.89 4.75
C ARG A 159 -10.10 -5.19 5.65
N LYS A 160 -9.67 -4.21 6.45
CA LYS A 160 -10.55 -3.37 7.28
C LYS A 160 -11.56 -2.61 6.43
N LYS A 161 -11.12 -1.97 5.34
CA LYS A 161 -12.00 -1.25 4.40
C LYS A 161 -13.03 -2.19 3.77
N GLN A 162 -12.61 -3.36 3.30
CA GLN A 162 -13.49 -4.39 2.74
C GLN A 162 -14.56 -4.86 3.74
N ILE A 163 -14.17 -5.17 4.98
CA ILE A 163 -15.11 -5.57 6.03
C ILE A 163 -16.10 -4.44 6.33
N ALA A 164 -15.64 -3.20 6.42
CA ALA A 164 -16.49 -2.04 6.71
C ALA A 164 -17.55 -1.83 5.62
N GLU A 165 -17.18 -1.94 4.34
CA GLU A 165 -18.12 -1.82 3.24
C GLU A 165 -19.13 -2.99 3.22
N SER A 166 -18.69 -4.23 3.45
CA SER A 166 -19.61 -5.37 3.60
C SER A 166 -20.61 -5.18 4.73
N LYS A 167 -20.20 -4.58 5.86
CA LYS A 167 -21.12 -4.24 6.96
C LYS A 167 -22.16 -3.20 6.51
N LYS A 168 -21.73 -2.15 5.80
CA LYS A 168 -22.64 -1.11 5.27
C LYS A 168 -23.64 -1.67 4.26
N LEU A 169 -23.21 -2.58 3.38
CA LEU A 169 -24.10 -3.27 2.44
C LEU A 169 -25.09 -4.17 3.20
N LEU A 170 -24.64 -4.88 4.24
CA LEU A 170 -25.51 -5.67 5.11
C LEU A 170 -26.54 -4.81 5.86
N GLU A 171 -26.17 -3.59 6.27
CA GLU A 171 -27.09 -2.62 6.90
C GLU A 171 -28.16 -2.12 5.94
N ARG A 172 -27.81 -1.92 4.67
CA ARG A 172 -28.79 -1.61 3.62
C ARG A 172 -29.76 -2.76 3.42
N GLU A 173 -29.26 -3.99 3.32
CA GLU A 173 -30.09 -5.19 3.18
C GLU A 173 -31.02 -5.37 4.40
N THR A 174 -30.49 -5.15 5.60
CA THR A 174 -31.26 -5.14 6.86
C THR A 174 -32.44 -4.17 6.78
N SER A 175 -32.21 -2.97 6.24
CA SER A 175 -33.24 -1.94 6.14
C SER A 175 -34.37 -2.35 5.19
N VAL A 176 -34.06 -3.09 4.13
CA VAL A 176 -35.06 -3.61 3.20
C VAL A 176 -35.87 -4.75 3.84
N ILE A 177 -35.21 -5.64 4.59
CA ILE A 177 -35.89 -6.69 5.36
C ILE A 177 -36.86 -6.10 6.39
N TYR A 178 -36.48 -5.04 7.10
CA TYR A 178 -37.40 -4.38 8.03
C TYR A 178 -38.61 -3.75 7.32
N ARG A 179 -38.42 -3.16 6.13
CA ARG A 179 -39.53 -2.59 5.35
C ARG A 179 -40.51 -3.66 4.87
N SER A 180 -40.02 -4.86 4.57
CA SER A 180 -40.89 -5.95 4.12
C SER A 180 -41.69 -6.61 5.25
N TYR A 181 -41.37 -6.31 6.52
CA TYR A 181 -42.00 -6.90 7.70
C TYR A 181 -43.54 -6.77 7.70
N MET A 182 -44.05 -5.57 7.38
CA MET A 182 -45.50 -5.34 7.33
C MET A 182 -46.14 -6.06 6.13
N THR A 183 -45.44 -6.08 4.98
CA THR A 183 -45.89 -6.75 3.75
C THR A 183 -46.10 -8.25 3.97
N TYR A 184 -45.27 -8.89 4.80
CA TYR A 184 -45.40 -10.30 5.16
C TYR A 184 -46.23 -10.54 6.42
N GLY A 185 -47.17 -9.63 6.74
CA GLY A 185 -48.14 -9.82 7.83
C GLY A 185 -47.51 -9.73 9.22
N TYR A 186 -46.60 -8.77 9.43
CA TYR A 186 -45.83 -8.58 10.66
C TYR A 186 -44.94 -9.78 10.99
N LYS A 187 -44.27 -10.28 9.95
CA LYS A 187 -43.31 -11.39 10.05
C LYS A 187 -42.10 -11.08 9.19
N PHE A 188 -40.93 -11.52 9.63
CA PHE A 188 -39.79 -11.57 8.73
C PHE A 188 -40.05 -12.59 7.61
N PRO A 189 -39.61 -12.32 6.38
CA PRO A 189 -39.79 -13.23 5.26
C PRO A 189 -39.17 -14.61 5.56
N SER A 190 -39.75 -15.69 5.06
CA SER A 190 -39.12 -17.00 5.03
C SER A 190 -37.81 -16.95 4.23
N ASN A 191 -36.97 -17.97 4.35
CA ASN A 191 -35.71 -18.02 3.60
C ASN A 191 -35.96 -17.98 2.08
N GLU A 192 -37.06 -18.57 1.60
CA GLU A 192 -37.42 -18.58 0.18
C GLU A 192 -37.96 -17.22 -0.28
N GLU A 193 -38.82 -16.58 0.50
CA GLU A 193 -39.32 -15.21 0.22
C GLU A 193 -38.17 -14.20 0.24
N TYR A 194 -37.25 -14.34 1.20
CA TYR A 194 -36.05 -13.50 1.22
C TYR A 194 -35.24 -13.67 -0.07
N LYS A 195 -34.96 -14.91 -0.48
CA LYS A 195 -34.15 -15.18 -1.68
C LYS A 195 -34.83 -14.69 -2.96
N THR A 196 -36.11 -14.96 -3.13
CA THR A 196 -36.83 -14.76 -4.40
C THR A 196 -37.43 -13.36 -4.56
N GLN A 197 -37.69 -12.65 -3.45
CA GLN A 197 -38.40 -11.37 -3.48
C GLN A 197 -37.57 -10.24 -2.87
N VAL A 198 -36.94 -10.46 -1.72
CA VAL A 198 -36.20 -9.38 -1.03
C VAL A 198 -34.80 -9.20 -1.61
N ASN A 199 -33.96 -10.24 -1.55
CA ASN A 199 -32.59 -10.20 -2.05
C ASN A 199 -32.54 -10.12 -3.58
N ALA A 200 -33.48 -10.76 -4.29
CA ALA A 200 -33.58 -10.63 -5.75
C ALA A 200 -33.86 -9.19 -6.18
N ALA A 201 -34.62 -8.42 -5.38
CA ALA A 201 -34.90 -7.02 -5.67
C ALA A 201 -33.71 -6.09 -5.38
N THR A 202 -32.92 -6.36 -4.34
CA THR A 202 -31.76 -5.52 -3.98
C THR A 202 -30.49 -5.92 -4.72
N GLY A 203 -30.32 -7.21 -5.04
CA GLY A 203 -29.09 -7.78 -5.59
C GLY A 203 -27.86 -7.58 -4.70
N LEU A 204 -28.06 -7.23 -3.43
CA LEU A 204 -26.95 -6.86 -2.55
C LEU A 204 -26.13 -8.08 -2.15
N LYS A 205 -24.82 -7.90 -2.22
CA LYS A 205 -23.79 -8.89 -1.93
C LYS A 205 -22.73 -8.25 -1.05
N ASP A 206 -21.89 -9.06 -0.42
CA ASP A 206 -20.67 -8.56 0.21
C ASP A 206 -19.65 -8.11 -0.85
N VAL A 207 -18.56 -7.48 -0.40
CA VAL A 207 -17.51 -6.97 -1.30
C VAL A 207 -16.82 -8.07 -2.11
N TRP A 208 -16.92 -9.33 -1.69
CA TRP A 208 -16.36 -10.48 -2.39
C TRP A 208 -17.35 -11.12 -3.37
N GLY A 209 -18.53 -10.52 -3.56
CA GLY A 209 -19.54 -10.98 -4.50
C GLY A 209 -20.37 -12.16 -3.99
N GLN A 210 -20.34 -12.46 -2.70
CA GLN A 210 -21.19 -13.50 -2.10
C GLN A 210 -22.49 -12.88 -1.57
N PRO A 211 -23.65 -13.55 -1.76
CA PRO A 211 -24.89 -13.08 -1.17
C PRO A 211 -24.85 -13.18 0.35
N PHE A 212 -25.53 -12.26 1.04
CA PHE A 212 -25.66 -12.34 2.49
C PHE A 212 -26.43 -13.59 2.92
N LYS A 213 -25.90 -14.30 3.92
CA LYS A 213 -26.57 -15.45 4.51
C LYS A 213 -27.68 -14.97 5.44
N TYR A 214 -28.89 -15.41 5.15
CA TYR A 214 -30.11 -15.13 5.91
C TYR A 214 -30.59 -16.39 6.63
N ASP A 215 -30.81 -16.28 7.93
CA ASP A 215 -31.22 -17.38 8.80
C ASP A 215 -32.37 -16.93 9.70
N ARG A 216 -33.60 -17.23 9.27
CA ARG A 216 -34.81 -16.96 10.06
C ARG A 216 -34.92 -17.92 11.23
N LYS A 217 -34.91 -17.39 12.45
CA LYS A 217 -35.10 -18.14 13.70
C LYS A 217 -36.57 -18.19 14.12
N SER A 218 -37.32 -17.14 13.83
CA SER A 218 -38.76 -17.06 14.08
C SER A 218 -39.40 -15.99 13.19
N ASP A 219 -40.70 -15.76 13.34
CA ASP A 219 -41.43 -14.65 12.69
C ASP A 219 -40.88 -13.28 13.08
N LYS A 220 -40.18 -13.17 14.21
CA LYS A 220 -39.69 -11.91 14.78
C LYS A 220 -38.17 -11.81 14.90
N VAL A 221 -37.44 -12.89 14.61
CA VAL A 221 -35.98 -12.95 14.78
C VAL A 221 -35.31 -13.54 13.55
N VAL A 222 -34.31 -12.82 13.06
CA VAL A 222 -33.49 -13.19 11.92
C VAL A 222 -32.01 -12.95 12.23
N VAL A 223 -31.15 -13.74 11.62
CA VAL A 223 -29.71 -13.46 11.60
C VAL A 223 -29.26 -13.28 10.16
N LEU A 224 -28.70 -12.11 9.88
CA LEU A 224 -27.95 -11.83 8.65
C LEU A 224 -26.47 -12.00 8.91
N SER A 225 -25.73 -12.52 7.95
CA SER A 225 -24.28 -12.69 8.07
C SER A 225 -23.56 -12.70 6.73
N PHE A 226 -22.26 -12.39 6.77
CA PHE A 226 -21.32 -12.69 5.70
C PHE A 226 -20.08 -13.34 6.29
N THR A 227 -19.37 -14.09 5.46
CA THR A 227 -18.10 -14.73 5.83
C THR A 227 -17.05 -14.33 4.80
N ALA A 228 -15.99 -13.68 5.27
CA ALA A 228 -14.85 -13.33 4.43
C ALA A 228 -14.13 -14.61 3.96
N PRO A 229 -13.40 -14.58 2.83
CA PRO A 229 -12.73 -15.76 2.28
C PRO A 229 -11.73 -16.45 3.22
N TRP A 230 -11.16 -15.70 4.16
CA TRP A 230 -10.24 -16.21 5.20
C TRP A 230 -10.94 -16.66 6.49
N GLY A 231 -12.26 -16.79 6.49
CA GLY A 231 -13.03 -17.40 7.59
C GLY A 231 -13.53 -16.44 8.66
N TYR A 232 -13.34 -15.12 8.52
CA TYR A 232 -13.97 -14.15 9.42
C TYR A 232 -15.48 -14.06 9.14
N THR A 233 -16.31 -14.36 10.14
CA THR A 233 -17.78 -14.21 10.02
C THR A 233 -18.27 -13.03 10.85
N TYR A 234 -19.03 -12.15 10.22
CA TYR A 234 -19.82 -11.13 10.90
C TYR A 234 -21.30 -11.52 10.90
N LYS A 235 -21.96 -11.39 12.06
CA LYS A 235 -23.39 -11.69 12.23
C LYS A 235 -24.11 -10.47 12.80
N LYS A 236 -25.28 -10.17 12.24
CA LYS A 236 -26.21 -9.16 12.75
C LYS A 236 -27.56 -9.82 13.03
N ARG A 237 -28.01 -9.73 14.27
CA ARG A 237 -29.35 -10.15 14.67
C ARG A 237 -30.35 -9.03 14.40
N LEU A 238 -31.43 -9.36 13.71
CA LEU A 238 -32.61 -8.52 13.52
C LEU A 238 -33.71 -9.03 14.43
N ASP A 239 -34.39 -8.11 15.13
CA ASP A 239 -35.37 -8.44 16.14
C ASP A 239 -36.49 -7.40 16.14
N MET A 240 -37.72 -7.86 15.96
CA MET A 240 -38.94 -7.06 16.10
C MET A 240 -39.61 -7.50 17.40
N ARG A 241 -39.19 -6.91 18.52
CA ARG A 241 -39.80 -7.15 19.83
C ARG A 241 -41.28 -6.80 19.79
#